data_AF-A0A943P9U6-F1
#
_entry.id   AF-A0A943P9U6-F1
#
_cell.length_a   1.000
_cell.length_b   1.000
_cell.length_c   1.000
_cell.angle_alpha   90.00
_cell.angle_beta   90.00
_cell.angle_gamma   90.00
#
_symmetry.space_group_name_H-M   'P 1'
#
loop_
_entity.id
_entity.type
_entity.pdbx_description
1 polymer ?
#
loop_
_entity_poly.entity_id
_entity_poly.type
_entity_poly.pdbx_seq_one_letter_code
_entity_poly.pdbx_strand_id
1 'polypeptide(L)' 'DIKIHADRIIKIKKDLKQILAKNTGQPLEIIERDTERDNFMTATQALEYGLVDKVIEKR' A
#
# COMPACT_ATOMS: atom_id res chain seq x y z
N ASP A 1 27.29 -9.97 3.58
CA ASP A 1 26.48 -8.73 3.60
C ASP A 1 25.26 -8.73 2.70
N ILE A 2 25.38 -8.99 1.39
CA ILE A 2 24.24 -8.90 0.44
C ILE A 2 23.01 -9.71 0.87
N LYS A 3 23.19 -10.94 1.36
CA LYS A 3 22.09 -11.81 1.81
C LYS A 3 21.30 -11.21 2.98
N ILE A 4 21.99 -10.61 3.95
CA ILE A 4 21.37 -9.98 5.12
C ILE A 4 20.57 -8.75 4.68
N HIS A 5 21.09 -7.97 3.73
CA HIS A 5 20.36 -6.84 3.16
C HIS A 5 19.14 -7.29 2.36
N ALA A 6 19.27 -8.35 1.55
CA ALA A 6 18.16 -8.91 0.79
C ALA A 6 17.05 -9.42 1.71
N ASP A 7 17.39 -10.19 2.75
CA ASP A 7 16.42 -10.69 3.73
C ASP A 7 15.72 -9.54 4.48
N ARG A 8 16.47 -8.47 4.81
CA ARG A 8 15.91 -7.28 5.43
C ARG A 8 14.95 -6.53 4.48
N ILE A 9 15.28 -6.40 3.20
CA ILE A 9 14.42 -5.77 2.19
C ILE A 9 13.12 -6.57 2.03
N ILE A 10 13.20 -7.89 1.97
CA ILE A 10 12.03 -8.77 1.86
C ILE A 10 11.13 -8.61 3.09
N LYS A 11 11.72 -8.57 4.29
CA LYS A 11 10.98 -8.36 5.54
C LYS A 11 10.28 -7.01 5.56
N ILE A 12 10.99 -5.93 5.24
CA ILE A 12 10.41 -4.58 5.17
C ILE A 12 9.25 -4.54 4.16
N LYS A 13 9.42 -5.13 2.98
CA LYS A 13 8.36 -5.18 1.96
C LYS A 13 7.12 -5.91 2.46
N LYS A 14 7.28 -7.01 3.20
CA LYS A 14 6.18 -7.75 3.81
C LYS A 14 5.47 -6.94 4.89
N ASP A 15 6.23 -6.30 5.77
CA ASP A 15 5.68 -5.48 6.85
C ASP A 15 4.88 -4.29 6.29
N LEU A 16 5.39 -3.63 5.25
CA LEU A 16 4.68 -2.55 4.54
C LEU A 16 3.35 -3.02 3.95
N LYS A 17 3.33 -4.18 3.28
CA LYS A 17 2.10 -4.76 2.70
C LYS A 17 1.06 -5.08 3.78
N GLN A 18 1.49 -5.58 4.94
CA GLN A 18 0.58 -5.85 6.06
C GLN A 18 0.00 -4.56 6.66
N ILE A 19 0.81 -3.51 6.80
CA ILE A 19 0.34 -2.21 7.29
C ILE A 19 -0.68 -1.61 6.32
N LEU A 20 -0.40 -1.65 5.02
CA LEU A 20 -1.32 -1.19 3.99
C LEU A 20 -2.64 -1.96 4.05
N ALA A 21 -2.60 -3.30 4.02
CA ALA A 21 -3.80 -4.14 4.11
C ALA A 21 -4.64 -3.85 5.37
N LYS A 22 -3.98 -3.68 6.52
CA LYS A 22 -4.67 -3.38 7.79
C LYS A 22 -5.36 -2.02 7.77
N ASN A 23 -4.73 -1.01 7.17
CA ASN A 23 -5.25 0.36 7.18
C ASN A 23 -6.31 0.57 6.10
N THR A 24 -6.16 -0.05 4.93
CA THR A 24 -7.11 0.08 3.81
C THR A 24 -8.28 -0.89 3.93
N GLY A 25 -8.19 -1.90 4.80
CA GLY A 25 -9.19 -2.98 4.90
C GLY A 25 -9.15 -3.94 3.72
N GLN A 26 -8.15 -3.81 2.84
CA GLN A 26 -8.06 -4.65 1.65
C GLN A 26 -7.29 -5.95 1.92
N PRO A 27 -7.64 -7.05 1.22
CA PRO A 27 -6.88 -8.28 1.25
C PRO A 27 -5.42 -8.06 0.84
N LEU A 28 -4.50 -8.77 1.48
CA LEU A 28 -3.08 -8.77 1.14
C LEU A 28 -2.85 -9.03 -0.35
N GLU A 29 -3.59 -9.95 -0.96
CA GLU A 29 -3.49 -10.28 -2.39
C GLU A 29 -3.74 -9.08 -3.31
N ILE A 30 -4.70 -8.20 -2.96
CA ILE A 30 -4.99 -7.00 -3.73
C ILE A 30 -3.85 -5.99 -3.56
N ILE A 31 -3.42 -5.76 -2.32
CA ILE A 31 -2.27 -4.89 -2.02
C ILE A 31 -1.01 -5.40 -2.73
N GLU A 32 -0.78 -6.70 -2.79
CA GLU A 32 0.39 -7.26 -3.48
C GLU A 32 0.36 -7.01 -4.99
N ARG A 33 -0.80 -7.20 -5.64
CA ARG A 33 -0.97 -6.90 -7.07
C ARG A 33 -0.84 -5.41 -7.34
N ASP A 34 -1.45 -4.58 -6.51
CA ASP A 34 -1.52 -3.13 -6.73
C ASP A 34 -0.22 -2.42 -6.34
N THR A 35 0.62 -3.03 -5.50
CA THR A 35 1.98 -2.55 -5.17
C THR A 35 3.08 -3.21 -6.01
N GLU A 36 2.73 -4.12 -6.93
CA GLU A 36 3.70 -4.72 -7.85
C GLU A 36 4.16 -3.73 -8.94
N ARG A 37 3.31 -2.76 -9.27
CA ARG A 37 3.58 -1.63 -10.16
C ARG A 37 3.19 -0.33 -9.48
N ASP A 38 3.72 0.79 -9.99
CA ASP A 38 3.26 2.11 -9.58
C ASP A 38 1.78 2.27 -9.95
N ASN A 39 0.92 2.19 -8.94
CA ASN A 39 -0.52 2.39 -9.09
C ASN A 39 -0.90 3.81 -8.64
N PHE A 40 -1.03 4.72 -9.60
CA PHE A 40 -1.44 6.10 -9.32
C PHE A 40 -2.97 6.16 -9.23
N MET A 41 -3.46 6.60 -8.08
CA MET A 41 -4.89 6.77 -7.81
C MET A 41 -5.25 8.25 -7.75
N THR A 42 -6.43 8.58 -8.29
CA THR A 42 -7.07 9.87 -8.04
C THR A 42 -7.51 9.97 -6.58
N ALA A 43 -7.81 11.19 -6.10
CA ALA A 43 -8.26 11.40 -4.72
C ALA A 43 -9.51 10.58 -4.37
N THR A 44 -10.46 10.45 -5.30
CA THR A 44 -11.67 9.62 -5.13
C THR A 44 -11.33 8.14 -5.08
N GLN A 45 -10.45 7.65 -5.96
CA GLN A 45 -10.01 6.27 -5.93
C GLN A 45 -9.27 5.93 -4.63
N ALA A 46 -8.44 6.84 -4.11
CA ALA A 46 -7.77 6.65 -2.82
C ALA A 46 -8.77 6.58 -1.66
N LEU A 47 -9.87 7.34 -1.72
CA LEU A 47 -10.95 7.29 -0.74
C LEU A 47 -11.67 5.94 -0.78
N GLU A 48 -12.07 5.49 -1.97
CA GLU A 48 -12.72 4.18 -2.17
C GLU A 48 -11.80 3.01 -1.81
N TYR A 49 -10.51 3.16 -2.07
CA TYR A 49 -9.50 2.16 -1.72
C TYR A 49 -9.28 2.07 -0.20
N GLY A 50 -9.70 3.06 0.58
CA GLY A 50 -9.47 3.15 2.02
C GLY A 50 -8.10 3.70 2.40
N LEU A 51 -7.41 4.39 1.48
CA LEU A 51 -6.12 5.05 1.73
C LEU A 51 -6.28 6.40 2.43
N VAL A 52 -7.41 7.08 2.21
CA VAL A 52 -7.71 8.40 2.79
C VAL A 52 -9.15 8.42 3.29
N ASP A 53 -9.43 9.13 4.39
CA ASP A 53 -10.77 9.18 4.99
C ASP A 53 -11.70 10.20 4.32
N LYS A 54 -11.15 11.27 3.74
CA LYS A 54 -11.93 12.33 3.11
C LYS A 54 -11.12 13.13 2.09
N VAL A 55 -11.74 13.41 0.95
CA VAL A 55 -11.23 14.38 -0.04
C VAL A 55 -11.77 15.76 0.32
N ILE A 56 -10.89 16.74 0.55
CA ILE A 56 -11.28 18.12 0.82
C ILE A 56 -11.26 18.90 -0.49
N GLU A 57 -12.43 19.28 -0.98
CA GLU A 57 -12.56 20.24 -2.07
C GLU A 57 -12.66 21.65 -1.49
N LYS A 58 -11.68 22.50 -1.82
CA LYS A 58 -11.73 23.93 -1.52
C LYS A 58 -11.99 24.65 -2.84
N ARG A 59 -13.17 25.25 -2.96
CA ARG A 59 -13.52 26.16 -4.05
C ARG A 59 -12.91 27.53 -3.81
#